data_AF-A0A2W2H435-F1
#
_entry.id   AF-A0A2W2H435-F1
#
_cell.length_a   1.000
_cell.length_b   1.000
_cell.length_c   1.000
_cell.angle_alpha   90.00
_cell.angle_beta   90.00
_cell.angle_gamma   90.00
#
_symmetry.space_group_name_H-M   'P 1'
#
loop_
_entity.id
_entity.type
_entity.pdbx_description
1 polymer ?
#
loop_
_entity_poly.entity_id
_entity_poly.type
_entity_poly.pdbx_seq_one_letter_code
_entity_poly.pdbx_strand_id
1 'polypeptide(L)' 'MNADALADLFRRVLENPDVSADSDFFVSGGDSLLATRVLSGIARDCGVELGFDDFLSAPTPGALAEKIASRA' A
#
# COMPACT_ATOMS: atom_id res chain seq x y z
N MET A 1 8.89 0.75 6.10
CA MET A 1 8.00 1.92 5.87
C MET A 1 6.85 1.85 6.87
N ASN A 2 6.39 2.98 7.39
CA ASN A 2 5.26 3.05 8.34
C ASN A 2 3.93 3.35 7.62
N ALA A 3 2.81 3.35 8.36
CA ALA A 3 1.47 3.54 7.81
C ALA A 3 1.29 4.91 7.14
N ASP A 4 1.84 5.99 7.71
CA ASP A 4 1.71 7.35 7.14
C ASP A 4 2.39 7.46 5.77
N ALA A 5 3.61 6.91 5.63
CA ALA A 5 4.32 6.91 4.36
C ALA A 5 3.61 6.06 3.29
N LEU A 6 2.96 4.96 3.69
CA LEU A 6 2.13 4.17 2.79
C LEU A 6 0.84 4.90 2.40
N ALA A 7 0.21 5.61 3.33
CA ALA A 7 -0.95 6.43 3.03
C ALA A 7 -0.58 7.51 2.01
N ASP A 8 0.58 8.16 2.17
CA ASP A 8 1.12 9.10 1.19
C ASP A 8 1.39 8.46 -0.18
N LEU A 9 1.89 7.23 -0.23
CA LEU A 9 2.05 6.48 -1.47
C LEU A 9 0.69 6.21 -2.14
N PHE A 10 -0.30 5.80 -1.36
CA PHE A 10 -1.67 5.59 -1.84
C PHE A 10 -2.27 6.89 -2.37
N ARG A 11 -2.15 8.02 -1.64
CA ARG A 11 -2.63 9.34 -2.10
C ARG A 11 -2.08 9.70 -3.48
N ARG A 12 -0.79 9.45 -3.71
CA ARG A 12 -0.14 9.70 -5.00
C ARG A 12 -0.61 8.76 -6.10
N VAL A 13 -0.79 7.47 -5.79
CA VAL A 13 -1.18 6.46 -6.79
C VAL A 13 -2.67 6.55 -7.15
N LEU A 14 -3.52 6.84 -6.16
CA LEU A 14 -4.98 6.96 -6.30
C LEU A 14 -5.42 8.37 -6.69
N GLU A 15 -4.51 9.34 -6.69
CA GLU A 15 -4.81 10.77 -6.88
C GLU A 15 -5.91 11.28 -5.92
N ASN A 16 -5.92 10.72 -4.70
CA ASN A 16 -6.94 10.96 -3.69
C ASN A 16 -6.28 11.44 -2.37
N PRO A 17 -6.42 12.71 -1.98
CA PRO A 17 -5.80 13.25 -0.77
C PRO A 17 -6.42 12.73 0.54
N ASP A 18 -7.66 12.24 0.53
CA ASP A 18 -8.42 11.85 1.72
C ASP A 18 -8.08 10.45 2.24
N VAL A 19 -7.14 9.75 1.59
CA VAL A 19 -6.66 8.45 2.05
C VAL A 19 -6.02 8.57 3.43
N SER A 20 -6.42 7.69 4.33
CA SER A 20 -5.89 7.53 5.69
C SER A 20 -5.20 6.17 5.85
N ALA A 21 -4.62 5.91 7.02
CA ALA A 21 -3.97 4.63 7.32
C ALA A 21 -4.90 3.42 7.19
N ASP A 22 -6.21 3.62 7.38
CA ASP A 22 -7.22 2.56 7.38
C ASP A 22 -8.07 2.56 6.10
N SER A 23 -7.77 3.44 5.15
CA SER A 23 -8.51 3.52 3.89
C SER A 23 -8.20 2.31 3.01
N ASP A 24 -9.24 1.53 2.73
CA ASP A 24 -9.16 0.42 1.80
C ASP A 24 -8.85 0.92 0.37
N PHE A 25 -7.85 0.33 -0.25
CA PHE A 25 -7.34 0.71 -1.56
C PHE A 25 -8.39 0.61 -2.66
N PHE A 26 -9.16 -0.47 -2.67
CA PHE A 26 -10.15 -0.75 -3.72
C PHE A 26 -11.41 0.09 -3.53
N VAL A 27 -11.83 0.30 -2.28
CA VAL A 27 -12.92 1.26 -1.95
C VAL A 27 -12.53 2.69 -2.33
N SER A 28 -11.25 3.02 -2.23
CA SER A 28 -10.71 4.35 -2.58
C SER A 28 -10.51 4.57 -4.09
N GLY A 29 -10.95 3.63 -4.93
CA GLY A 29 -10.86 3.73 -6.40
C GLY A 29 -9.66 3.01 -7.02
N GLY A 30 -8.92 2.22 -6.24
CA GLY A 30 -7.78 1.45 -6.71
C GLY A 30 -8.17 0.23 -7.57
N ASP A 31 -7.27 -0.15 -8.47
CA ASP A 31 -7.37 -1.35 -9.29
C ASP A 31 -6.08 -2.18 -9.25
N SER A 32 -6.02 -3.28 -10.00
CA SER A 32 -4.85 -4.17 -10.02
C SER A 32 -3.60 -3.50 -10.59
N LEU A 33 -3.74 -2.57 -11.54
CA LEU A 33 -2.61 -1.85 -12.12
C LEU A 33 -2.03 -0.86 -11.10
N LEU A 34 -2.90 -0.10 -10.42
CA LEU A 34 -2.51 0.81 -9.36
C LEU A 34 -1.90 0.05 -8.17
N ALA A 35 -2.47 -1.09 -7.78
CA ALA A 35 -1.89 -1.95 -6.74
C ALA A 35 -0.47 -2.42 -7.11
N THR A 36 -0.25 -2.81 -8.37
CA THR A 36 1.09 -3.17 -8.87
C THR A 36 2.08 -2.01 -8.76
N ARG A 37 1.64 -0.76 -8.99
CA ARG A 37 2.47 0.44 -8.80
C ARG A 37 2.83 0.65 -7.33
N VAL A 38 1.88 0.43 -6.42
CA VAL A 38 2.16 0.49 -4.97
C VAL A 38 3.18 -0.57 -4.57
N LEU A 39 2.97 -1.83 -4.97
CA LEU A 39 3.90 -2.94 -4.68
C LEU A 39 5.31 -2.64 -5.18
N SER A 40 5.43 -2.07 -6.38
CA SER A 40 6.71 -1.64 -6.95
C SER A 40 7.36 -0.51 -6.14
N GLY A 41 6.57 0.43 -5.63
CA GLY A 41 7.04 1.49 -4.73
C GLY A 41 7.54 0.95 -3.40
N ILE A 42 6.82 -0.01 -2.80
CA ILE A 42 7.23 -0.69 -1.56
C ILE A 42 8.56 -1.41 -1.76
N ALA A 43 8.70 -2.19 -2.83
CA ALA A 43 9.94 -2.90 -3.13
C ALA A 43 11.14 -1.95 -3.29
N ARG A 44 10.94 -0.83 -4.00
CA ARG A 44 11.97 0.18 -4.21
C ARG A 44 12.39 0.88 -2.92
N ASP A 45 11.42 1.29 -2.10
CA ASP A 45 11.67 2.16 -0.95
C ASP A 45 12.01 1.38 0.33
N CYS A 46 11.59 0.11 0.43
CA CYS A 46 11.82 -0.75 1.59
C CYS A 46 12.75 -1.94 1.33
N GLY A 47 13.00 -2.31 0.07
CA GLY A 47 13.67 -3.56 -0.27
C GLY A 47 12.86 -4.82 0.04
N VAL A 48 11.55 -4.68 0.31
CA VAL A 48 10.64 -5.78 0.65
C VAL A 48 9.72 -6.05 -0.53
N GLU A 49 9.72 -7.29 -1.03
CA GLU A 49 8.79 -7.73 -2.06
C GLU A 49 7.51 -8.30 -1.41
N LEU A 50 6.38 -7.69 -1.73
CA LEU A 50 5.06 -8.19 -1.38
C LEU A 50 4.35 -8.70 -2.63
N GLY A 51 3.61 -9.81 -2.49
CA GLY A 51 2.79 -10.35 -3.57
C GLY A 51 1.46 -9.63 -3.70
N PHE A 52 0.76 -9.87 -4.81
CA PHE A 52 -0.61 -9.39 -4.96
C PHE A 52 -1.57 -10.01 -3.94
N ASP A 53 -1.36 -11.27 -3.53
CA ASP A 53 -2.11 -11.91 -2.44
C ASP A 53 -1.88 -11.22 -1.08
N ASP A 54 -0.67 -10.73 -0.81
CA ASP A 54 -0.39 -9.94 0.37
C ASP A 54 -1.17 -8.63 0.35
N PHE A 55 -1.28 -8.01 -0.82
CA PHE A 55 -2.04 -6.79 -1.01
C PHE A 55 -3.54 -7.02 -0.80
N LEU A 56 -4.10 -8.05 -1.43
CA LEU A 56 -5.53 -8.39 -1.32
C LEU A 56 -5.93 -8.76 0.11
N SER A 57 -5.04 -9.42 0.87
CA SER A 57 -5.29 -9.79 2.27
C SER A 57 -5.15 -8.62 3.25
N ALA A 58 -4.54 -7.51 2.85
CA ALA A 58 -4.30 -6.34 3.69
C ALA A 58 -4.35 -5.04 2.85
N PRO A 59 -5.50 -4.67 2.27
CA PRO A 59 -5.59 -3.59 1.28
C PRO A 59 -5.59 -2.18 1.90
N THR A 60 -5.04 -1.99 3.10
CA THR A 60 -4.93 -0.68 3.77
C THR A 60 -3.47 -0.33 4.02
N PRO A 61 -3.10 0.96 4.05
CA PRO A 61 -1.74 1.37 4.40
C PRO A 61 -1.24 0.82 5.75
N GLY A 62 -2.09 0.81 6.77
CA GLY A 62 -1.78 0.28 8.09
C GLY A 62 -1.47 -1.22 8.05
N ALA A 63 -2.33 -2.01 7.41
CA ALA A 63 -2.15 -3.46 7.33
C ALA A 63 -0.95 -3.86 6.44
N LEU A 64 -0.67 -3.10 5.36
CA LEU A 64 0.56 -3.28 4.59
C LEU A 64 1.80 -2.94 5.41
N ALA A 65 1.77 -1.90 6.26
CA ALA A 65 2.89 -1.56 7.12
C ALA A 65 3.24 -2.72 8.07
N GLU A 66 2.24 -3.38 8.64
CA GLU A 66 2.44 -4.57 9.48
C GLU A 66 3.06 -5.74 8.69
N LYS A 67 2.60 -6.00 7.46
CA LYS A 67 3.17 -7.04 6.59
C LYS A 67 4.61 -6.75 6.18
N ILE A 68 4.98 -5.49 6.02
CA ILE A 68 6.37 -5.08 5.77
C ILE A 68 7.20 -5.30 7.03
N ALA A 69 6.70 -4.87 8.20
CA ALA A 69 7.39 -5.01 9.47
C ALA A 69 7.63 -6.48 9.85
N SER A 70 6.74 -7.41 9.45
CA SER A 70 6.92 -8.84 9.69
C SER A 70 7.95 -9.52 8.78
N ARG A 71 8.47 -8.82 7.76
CA ARG A 71 9.42 -9.34 6.76
C ARG A 71 10.80 -8.67 6.83
N ALA A 72 10.95 -7.62 7.63
CA ALA A 72 12.20 -6.90 7.87
C ALA A 72 12.99 -7.57 9.00
#